data_AF-A0A2M8NLM7-F1
#
_entry.id   AF-A0A2M8NLM7-F1
#
_cell.length_a   1.000
_cell.length_b   1.000
_cell.length_c   1.000
_cell.angle_alpha   90.00
_cell.angle_beta   90.00
_cell.angle_gamma   90.00
#
_symmetry.space_group_name_H-M   'P 1'
#
loop_
_entity.id
_entity.type
_entity.pdbx_description
1 polymer ?
#
loop_
_entity_poly.entity_id
_entity_poly.type
_entity_poly.pdbx_seq_one_letter_code
_entity_poly.pdbx_strand_id
1 'polypeptide(L)'
;MRGLVSDRALTGETLLLNMGPHHPSTHGVLRLLLELDGEEVVTCLPDVGFLHTGIEKNIESKTYEKAVTLTDRMDYLSPMSNNMV
;
A
#
# COMPACT_ATOMS: atom_id res chain seq x y z
N MET A 1 -12.87 -6.13 11.40
CA MET A 1 -12.30 -5.15 12.35
C MET A 1 -11.98 -5.78 13.70
N ARG A 2 -12.86 -6.61 14.30
CA ARG A 2 -12.48 -7.42 15.48
C ARG A 2 -11.22 -8.26 15.19
N GLY A 3 -10.18 -8.05 15.99
CA GLY A 3 -8.86 -8.71 15.86
C GLY A 3 -7.78 -7.91 15.12
N LEU A 4 -8.13 -6.83 14.41
CA LEU A 4 -7.16 -5.96 13.72
C LEU A 4 -7.00 -4.60 14.41
N VAL A 5 -8.02 -4.14 15.13
CA VAL A 5 -8.00 -2.94 15.98
C VAL A 5 -8.20 -3.36 17.44
N SER A 6 -7.69 -2.57 18.39
CA SER A 6 -7.82 -2.90 19.81
C SER A 6 -9.29 -2.86 20.27
N ASP A 7 -9.60 -3.54 21.37
CA ASP A 7 -10.94 -3.46 21.96
C ASP A 7 -11.28 -2.04 22.44
N ARG A 8 -10.25 -1.21 22.76
CA ARG A 8 -10.39 0.20 23.13
C ARG A 8 -10.89 1.06 21.97
N ALA A 9 -10.54 0.69 20.73
CA ALA A 9 -11.07 1.34 19.53
C ALA A 9 -12.56 1.04 19.31
N LEU A 10 -13.03 -0.13 19.74
CA LEU A 10 -14.43 -0.54 19.62
C LEU A 10 -15.32 0.09 20.70
N THR A 11 -14.75 0.38 21.87
CA THR A 11 -15.44 1.10 22.96
C THR A 11 -15.38 2.63 22.79
N GLY A 12 -14.55 3.13 21.87
CA GLY A 12 -14.42 4.56 21.56
C GLY A 12 -13.44 5.32 22.46
N GLU A 13 -12.58 4.61 23.19
CA GLU A 13 -11.50 5.22 23.99
C GLU A 13 -10.34 5.71 23.10
N THR A 14 -10.06 5.00 22.00
CA THR A 14 -9.06 5.40 21.00
C THR A 14 -9.74 5.85 19.71
N LEU A 15 -9.11 6.79 19.01
CA LEU A 15 -9.63 7.38 17.78
C LEU A 15 -9.27 6.50 16.58
N LEU A 16 -10.29 6.07 15.83
CA LEU A 16 -10.09 5.45 14.52
C LEU A 16 -10.11 6.51 13.42
N LEU A 17 -8.95 6.77 12.82
CA LEU A 17 -8.76 7.71 11.72
C LEU A 17 -8.54 6.96 10.41
N ASN A 18 -9.35 7.26 9.40
CA ASN A 18 -9.13 6.78 8.04
C ASN A 18 -8.32 7.81 7.24
N MET A 19 -7.04 7.54 7.02
CA MET A 19 -6.13 8.41 6.28
C MET A 19 -5.97 7.88 4.84
N GLY A 20 -6.46 8.62 3.86
CA GLY A 20 -6.40 8.25 2.43
C GLY A 20 -7.75 7.84 1.84
N PRO A 21 -7.81 7.48 0.53
CA PRO A 21 -6.70 7.04 -0.32
C PRO A 21 -5.96 8.16 -1.09
N HIS A 22 -6.49 9.39 -1.08
CA HIS A 22 -5.96 10.53 -1.85
C HIS A 22 -5.37 11.62 -0.95
N HIS A 23 -4.74 11.21 0.17
CA HIS A 23 -4.13 12.18 1.06
C HIS A 23 -2.79 12.67 0.46
N PRO A 24 -2.49 13.97 0.39
CA PRO A 24 -1.26 14.47 -0.25
C PRO A 24 0.04 13.92 0.34
N SER A 25 0.02 13.51 1.62
CA SER A 25 1.18 12.91 2.30
C SER A 25 1.46 11.45 1.88
N THR A 26 0.57 10.80 1.12
CA THR A 26 0.86 9.48 0.56
C THR A 26 1.43 9.67 -0.85
N HIS A 27 2.72 9.40 -1.04
CA HIS A 27 3.32 9.35 -2.37
C HIS A 27 2.76 8.13 -3.13
N GLY A 28 1.70 8.37 -3.90
CA GLY A 28 0.91 7.33 -4.57
C GLY A 28 -0.48 7.21 -3.93
N VAL A 29 -1.10 6.04 -4.09
CA VAL A 29 -2.45 5.76 -3.57
C VAL A 29 -2.32 4.76 -2.44
N LEU A 30 -2.49 5.24 -1.21
CA LEU A 30 -2.41 4.42 0.00
C LEU A 30 -3.52 4.83 0.96
N ARG A 31 -4.20 3.84 1.52
CA ARG A 31 -5.15 4.03 2.61
C ARG A 31 -4.60 3.40 3.87
N LEU A 32 -4.58 4.17 4.95
CA LEU A 32 -4.16 3.74 6.27
C LEU A 32 -5.33 3.90 7.23
N LEU A 33 -5.78 2.82 7.84
CA LEU A 33 -6.67 2.91 8.99
C LEU A 33 -5.80 2.96 10.25
N LEU A 34 -5.78 4.12 10.89
CA LEU A 34 -4.97 4.41 12.06
C LEU A 34 -5.82 4.36 13.32
N GLU A 35 -5.31 3.71 14.34
CA GLU A 35 -5.82 3.79 15.70
C GLU A 35 -4.89 4.68 16.51
N LEU A 36 -5.42 5.80 17.01
CA LEU A 36 -4.67 6.83 17.72
C LEU A 36 -5.15 6.91 19.18
N ASP A 37 -4.21 6.94 20.12
CA ASP A 37 -4.44 7.34 21.50
C ASP A 37 -3.83 8.74 21.67
N GLY A 38 -4.63 9.78 21.38
CA GLY A 38 -4.13 11.15 21.26
C GLY A 38 -3.17 11.33 20.08
N GLU A 39 -1.89 11.59 20.36
CA GLU A 39 -0.83 11.76 19.36
C GLU A 39 -0.04 10.47 19.09
N GLU A 40 -0.25 9.42 19.90
CA GLU A 40 0.45 8.15 19.78
C GLU A 40 -0.31 7.19 18.84
N VAL A 41 0.42 6.55 17.93
CA VAL A 41 -0.14 5.51 17.06
C VAL A 41 -0.12 4.18 17.80
N VAL A 42 -1.29 3.64 18.11
CA VAL A 42 -1.43 2.32 18.73
C VAL A 42 -1.31 1.23 17.68
N THR A 43 -2.06 1.37 16.59
CA THR A 43 -2.12 0.39 15.50
C THR A 43 -2.25 1.10 14.17
N CYS A 44 -1.58 0.57 13.13
CA CYS A 44 -1.78 0.99 11.75
C CYS A 44 -2.13 -0.21 10.87
N LEU A 45 -3.20 -0.10 10.11
CA LEU A 45 -3.64 -1.12 9.16
C LEU A 45 -3.54 -0.52 7.74
N PRO A 46 -2.49 -0.87 6.99
CA PRO A 46 -2.36 -0.45 5.60
C PRO A 46 -3.29 -1.28 4.72
N ASP A 47 -4.18 -0.58 4.00
CA ASP A 47 -5.01 -1.14 2.94
C ASP A 47 -4.29 -0.89 1.60
N VAL A 48 -3.66 -1.96 1.10
CA VAL A 48 -2.81 -1.95 -0.10
C VAL A 48 -3.52 -2.60 -1.29
N GLY A 49 -3.05 -2.31 -2.50
CA GLY A 49 -3.57 -2.92 -3.72
C GLY A 49 -4.38 -1.98 -4.63
N PHE A 50 -4.56 -0.71 -4.24
CA PHE A 50 -5.17 0.31 -5.11
C PHE A 50 -4.44 0.51 -6.45
N LEU A 51 -3.14 0.17 -6.51
CA LEU A 51 -2.32 0.20 -7.72
C LEU A 51 -1.93 -1.20 -8.23
N HIS A 52 -2.68 -2.24 -7.85
CA HIS A 52 -2.42 -3.59 -8.36
C HIS A 52 -2.85 -3.69 -9.84
N THR A 53 -1.89 -3.81 -10.74
CA THR A 53 -2.11 -3.89 -12.20
C THR A 53 -1.91 -5.30 -12.76
N GLY A 54 -1.65 -6.31 -11.91
CA GLY A 54 -1.42 -7.69 -12.34
C GLY A 54 -0.17 -7.86 -13.19
N ILE A 55 0.92 -7.15 -12.87
CA ILE A 55 2.17 -7.15 -13.65
C ILE A 55 2.71 -8.57 -13.84
N GLU A 56 2.77 -9.35 -12.77
CA GLU A 56 3.24 -10.75 -12.79
C GLU A 56 2.43 -11.59 -13.77
N LYS A 57 1.09 -11.48 -13.74
CA LYS A 57 0.21 -12.21 -14.66
C LYS A 57 0.40 -11.78 -16.11
N ASN A 58 0.65 -10.50 -16.34
CA ASN A 58 0.95 -9.99 -17.67
C ASN A 58 2.28 -10.51 -18.20
N ILE A 59 3.29 -10.69 -17.34
CA ILE A 59 4.60 -11.25 -17.70
C ILE A 59 4.48 -12.71 -18.16
N GLU A 60 3.62 -13.52 -17.54
CA GLU A 60 3.38 -14.92 -17.97
C GLU A 60 2.97 -15.04 -19.44
N SER A 61 2.26 -14.04 -19.97
CA SER A 61 1.77 -14.02 -21.36
C SER A 61 2.79 -13.48 -22.37
N LYS A 62 3.96 -13.01 -21.93
CA LYS A 62 4.93 -12.28 -22.75
C LYS A 62 6.27 -12.99 -22.82
N THR A 63 6.98 -12.79 -23.93
CA THR A 63 8.39 -13.19 -24.04
C THR A 63 9.26 -12.30 -23.16
N TYR A 64 10.41 -12.80 -22.74
CA TYR A 64 11.32 -12.11 -21.81
C TYR A 64 11.65 -10.67 -22.26
N GLU A 65 12.01 -10.48 -23.53
CA GLU A 65 12.31 -9.16 -24.10
C GLU A 65 11.14 -8.17 -24.00
N LYS A 66 9.89 -8.65 -24.11
CA LYS A 66 8.69 -7.82 -23.99
C LYS A 66 8.33 -7.52 -22.54
N ALA A 67 8.78 -8.37 -21.60
CA ALA A 67 8.52 -8.22 -20.18
C ALA A 67 9.39 -7.12 -19.53
N VAL A 68 10.55 -6.77 -20.10
CA VAL A 68 11.47 -5.74 -19.54
C VAL A 68 10.78 -4.39 -19.31
N THR A 69 9.88 -3.99 -20.21
CA THR A 69 9.14 -2.71 -20.04
C THR A 69 8.12 -2.74 -18.89
N LEU A 70 7.74 -3.93 -18.41
CA LEU A 70 6.83 -4.09 -17.28
C LEU A 70 7.58 -4.00 -15.95
N THR A 71 8.82 -4.52 -15.90
CA THR A 71 9.67 -4.45 -14.71
C THR A 71 10.13 -3.03 -14.40
N ASP A 72 10.34 -2.19 -15.42
CA ASP A 72 10.58 -0.74 -15.26
C ASP A 72 9.50 -0.01 -14.44
N ARG A 73 8.25 -0.52 -14.48
CA ARG A 73 7.09 0.12 -13.85
C ARG A 73 6.88 -0.31 -12.39
N MET A 74 7.68 -1.24 -11.87
CA MET A 74 7.54 -1.73 -10.49
C MET A 74 8.01 -0.69 -9.48
N ASP A 75 9.23 -0.17 -9.65
CA ASP A 75 9.68 1.07 -9.02
C ASP A 75 9.92 2.11 -10.10
N TYR A 76 8.99 3.06 -10.21
CA TYR A 76 9.02 4.11 -11.20
C TYR A 76 10.13 5.16 -10.97
N LEU A 77 10.78 5.18 -9.80
CA LEU A 77 11.91 6.07 -9.53
C LEU A 77 13.25 5.46 -9.95
N SER A 78 13.36 4.13 -10.01
CA SER A 78 14.61 3.43 -10.35
C SER A 78 14.44 2.30 -11.38
N PRO A 79 13.95 2.60 -12.60
CA PRO A 79 13.64 1.57 -13.61
C PRO A 79 14.86 0.71 -13.99
N MET A 80 16.04 1.33 -14.10
CA MET A 80 17.27 0.62 -14.46
C MET A 80 17.68 -0.43 -13.42
N SER A 81 17.45 -0.15 -12.13
CA SER A 81 17.74 -1.08 -11.03
C SER A 81 16.80 -2.29 -11.08
N ASN A 82 15.54 -2.08 -11.46
CA ASN A 82 14.55 -3.17 -11.57
C ASN A 82 14.90 -4.22 -12.63
N ASN A 83 15.73 -3.86 -13.61
CA ASN A 83 16.17 -4.75 -14.68
C ASN A 83 17.57 -5.32 -14.46
N MET A 84 18.28 -4.92 -13.40
CA MET A 84 19.58 -5.50 -13.09
C MET A 84 19.38 -6.94 -12.60
N VAL A 85 20.20 -7.84 -13.16
CA VAL A 85 20.35 -9.23 -12.75
C VAL A 85 21.65 -9.36 -11.96
#